data_AF-A0A6A5HJ69-F1
#
_entry.id   AF-A0A6A5HJ69-F1
#
_cell.length_a   1.000
_cell.length_b   1.000
_cell.length_c   1.000
_cell.angle_alpha   90.00
_cell.angle_beta   90.00
_cell.angle_gamma   90.00
#
_symmetry.space_group_name_H-M   'P 1'
#
loop_
_entity.id
_entity.type
_entity.pdbx_description
1 polymer ?
#
loop_
_entity_poly.entity_id
_entity_poly.type
_entity_poly.pdbx_seq_one_letter_code
_entity_poly.pdbx_strand_id
1 'polypeptide(L)'
;MLPIVLHLHWLYDDEKHFYSLNAVTLYFISICLVLTDSEILNNEHLPTAAKWFVRHRYLLAAAMIAFNILILINSVIHLVGLWENIVVACMLAIVIIYLPISTWFHFDCCTDFLFSHLKSTKLSKKQWLLLFGFHTVLAALYAILFLFDESCLGNKEFVLNFQFIRYFCQLINIMSIPMSYQAILLWNSDKLKFKEWYPTTMEWAGLMKRNPDGTWEIDQSPEDHNVLIV
;
A
#
# COMPACT_ATOMS: atom_id res chain seq x y z
N MET A 1 -9.72 -20.93 -17.46
CA MET A 1 -9.94 -21.86 -16.33
C MET A 1 -8.66 -22.57 -15.90
N LEU A 2 -7.81 -23.06 -16.82
CA LEU A 2 -6.48 -23.62 -16.52
C LEU A 2 -5.45 -22.67 -15.82
N PRO A 3 -5.40 -21.34 -16.08
CA PRO A 3 -4.38 -20.48 -15.47
C PRO A 3 -4.64 -20.19 -13.99
N ILE A 4 -5.90 -20.25 -13.54
CA ILE A 4 -6.28 -19.99 -12.14
C ILE A 4 -5.95 -21.20 -11.26
N VAL A 5 -6.14 -22.41 -11.78
CA VAL A 5 -5.78 -23.66 -11.08
C VAL A 5 -4.26 -23.81 -10.97
N LEU A 6 -3.49 -23.39 -11.98
CA LEU A 6 -2.03 -23.32 -11.91
C LEU A 6 -1.55 -22.28 -10.89
N HIS A 7 -2.15 -21.08 -10.84
CA HIS A 7 -1.77 -20.06 -9.85
C HIS A 7 -2.07 -20.46 -8.40
N LEU A 8 -3.14 -21.24 -8.16
CA LEU A 8 -3.52 -21.70 -6.82
C LEU A 8 -2.66 -22.86 -6.32
N HIS A 9 -2.20 -23.74 -7.22
CA HIS A 9 -1.20 -24.75 -6.86
C HIS A 9 0.18 -24.12 -6.56
N TRP A 10 0.46 -22.90 -7.05
CA TRP A 10 1.74 -22.21 -6.90
C TRP A 10 1.89 -21.39 -5.59
N LEU A 11 0.81 -21.14 -4.85
CA LEU A 11 0.87 -20.64 -3.46
C LEU A 11 0.84 -21.79 -2.45
N TYR A 12 0.66 -23.01 -2.92
CA TYR A 12 0.65 -24.25 -2.16
C TYR A 12 1.98 -24.96 -2.41
N ASP A 13 3.04 -24.55 -1.72
CA ASP A 13 4.29 -25.30 -1.81
C ASP A 13 4.24 -26.51 -0.88
N ASP A 14 4.17 -27.70 -1.49
CA ASP A 14 4.52 -28.97 -0.87
C ASP A 14 5.96 -28.87 -0.35
N GLU A 15 6.10 -28.74 0.96
CA GLU A 15 7.22 -29.21 1.82
C GLU A 15 8.66 -29.06 1.28
N LYS A 16 8.96 -28.14 0.38
CA LYS A 16 10.31 -28.05 -0.20
C LYS A 16 10.73 -26.70 -0.71
N HIS A 17 9.82 -25.83 -1.13
CA HIS A 17 10.17 -24.51 -1.65
C HIS A 17 9.52 -23.43 -0.78
N PHE A 18 10.36 -22.49 -0.33
CA PHE A 18 9.89 -21.32 0.39
C PHE A 18 8.90 -20.58 -0.51
N TYR A 19 7.85 -20.02 0.09
CA TYR A 19 6.90 -19.04 -0.44
C TYR A 19 7.50 -17.91 -1.34
N SER A 20 8.82 -17.82 -1.45
CA SER A 20 9.57 -16.75 -2.09
C SER A 20 9.49 -16.75 -3.61
N LEU A 21 9.63 -17.87 -4.33
CA LEU A 21 9.85 -17.77 -5.80
C LEU A 21 8.61 -17.26 -6.54
N ASN A 22 7.43 -17.77 -6.19
CA ASN A 22 6.18 -17.41 -6.86
C ASN A 22 5.69 -16.01 -6.45
N ALA A 23 5.80 -15.66 -5.17
CA ALA A 23 5.51 -14.31 -4.70
C ALA A 23 6.46 -13.27 -5.32
N VAL A 24 7.77 -13.59 -5.42
CA VAL A 24 8.76 -12.74 -6.10
C VAL A 24 8.46 -12.61 -7.59
N THR A 25 8.04 -13.69 -8.24
CA THR A 25 7.66 -13.67 -9.66
C THR A 25 6.44 -12.78 -9.89
N LEU A 26 5.39 -12.90 -9.07
CA LEU A 26 4.20 -12.03 -9.15
C LEU A 26 4.56 -10.55 -8.92
N TYR A 27 5.41 -10.30 -7.93
CA TYR A 27 5.89 -8.96 -7.62
C TYR A 27 6.67 -8.37 -8.81
N PHE A 28 7.56 -9.15 -9.43
CA PHE A 28 8.35 -8.74 -10.58
C PHE A 28 7.50 -8.51 -11.83
N ILE A 29 6.54 -9.40 -12.13
CA ILE A 29 5.59 -9.23 -13.24
C ILE A 29 4.83 -7.91 -13.08
N SER A 30 4.42 -7.57 -11.85
CA SER A 30 3.67 -6.35 -11.57
C SER A 30 4.51 -5.09 -11.80
N ILE A 31 5.81 -5.12 -11.46
CA ILE A 31 6.75 -4.04 -11.80
C ILE A 31 6.87 -3.90 -13.31
N CYS A 32 7.06 -5.01 -14.03
CA CYS A 32 7.16 -4.99 -15.49
C CYS A 32 5.90 -4.41 -16.14
N LEU A 33 4.71 -4.78 -15.66
CA LEU A 33 3.43 -4.26 -16.17
C LEU A 33 3.35 -2.74 -16.03
N VAL A 34 3.73 -2.17 -14.87
CA VAL A 34 3.75 -0.72 -14.65
C VAL A 34 4.73 -0.02 -15.58
N LEU A 35 5.91 -0.60 -15.79
CA LEU A 35 6.93 -0.03 -16.67
C LEU A 35 6.52 -0.05 -18.15
N THR A 36 5.66 -0.98 -18.56
CA THR A 36 5.18 -1.11 -19.94
C THR A 36 3.89 -0.36 -20.25
N ASP A 37 3.14 0.06 -19.22
CA ASP A 37 1.84 0.70 -19.40
C ASP A 37 2.01 2.22 -19.63
N SER A 38 1.91 2.61 -20.91
CA SER A 38 2.01 4.00 -21.34
C SER A 38 0.85 4.88 -20.88
N GLU A 39 -0.34 4.33 -20.58
CA GLU A 39 -1.48 5.13 -20.10
C GLU A 39 -1.32 5.50 -18.62
N ILE A 40 -0.70 4.64 -17.82
CA ILE A 40 -0.27 4.95 -16.46
C ILE A 40 0.78 6.07 -16.45
N LEU A 41 1.67 6.08 -17.46
CA LEU A 41 2.76 7.04 -17.58
C LEU A 41 2.29 8.42 -18.10
N ASN A 42 1.26 8.47 -18.95
CA ASN A 42 0.74 9.70 -19.57
C ASN A 42 -0.39 10.36 -18.76
N ASN A 43 -0.15 10.67 -17.48
CA ASN A 43 -1.07 11.50 -16.68
C ASN A 43 -0.80 13.00 -16.89
N GLU A 44 -0.85 13.48 -18.14
CA GLU A 44 -0.60 14.89 -18.50
C GLU A 44 -1.66 15.86 -17.91
N HIS A 45 -2.82 15.34 -17.49
CA HIS A 45 -3.88 16.15 -16.90
C HIS A 45 -3.77 16.22 -15.37
N LEU A 46 -3.46 17.41 -14.87
CA LEU A 46 -3.29 17.72 -13.45
C LEU A 46 -4.44 17.19 -12.53
N PRO A 47 -5.75 17.35 -12.86
CA PRO A 47 -6.83 16.77 -12.05
C PRO A 47 -6.78 15.25 -11.94
N THR A 48 -6.43 14.58 -13.03
CA THR A 48 -6.29 13.12 -13.10
C THR A 48 -5.07 12.68 -12.29
N ALA A 49 -3.94 13.37 -12.42
CA ALA A 49 -2.73 13.11 -11.64
C ALA A 49 -2.98 13.26 -10.14
N ALA A 50 -3.70 14.30 -9.70
CA ALA A 50 -4.06 14.47 -8.29
C ALA A 50 -4.98 13.37 -7.77
N LYS A 51 -5.96 12.93 -8.58
CA LYS A 51 -6.82 11.79 -8.24
C LYS A 51 -6.00 10.51 -8.05
N TRP A 52 -5.04 10.24 -8.93
CA TRP A 52 -4.14 9.08 -8.81
C TRP A 52 -3.22 9.19 -7.60
N PHE A 53 -2.61 10.35 -7.37
CA PHE A 53 -1.81 10.66 -6.19
C PHE A 53 -2.57 10.33 -4.90
N VAL A 54 -3.82 10.78 -4.82
CA VAL A 54 -4.70 10.57 -3.67
C VAL A 54 -5.04 9.09 -3.52
N ARG A 55 -5.54 8.46 -4.59
CA ARG A 55 -6.02 7.09 -4.61
C ARG A 55 -4.94 6.10 -4.19
N HIS A 56 -3.73 6.21 -4.74
CA HIS A 56 -2.65 5.27 -4.46
C HIS A 56 -2.07 5.39 -3.06
N ARG A 57 -2.13 6.57 -2.43
CA ARG A 57 -1.71 6.72 -1.03
C ARG A 57 -2.67 6.05 -0.05
N TYR A 58 -3.98 6.13 -0.30
CA TYR A 58 -4.97 5.36 0.47
C TYR A 58 -4.83 3.85 0.23
N LEU A 59 -4.76 3.45 -1.03
CA LEU A 59 -4.72 2.04 -1.40
C LEU A 59 -3.40 1.38 -0.97
N LEU A 60 -2.27 2.08 -0.97
CA LEU A 60 -1.01 1.57 -0.43
C LEU A 60 -1.12 1.27 1.06
N ALA A 61 -1.65 2.22 1.86
CA ALA A 61 -1.86 2.00 3.29
C ALA A 61 -2.77 0.80 3.55
N ALA A 62 -3.89 0.72 2.83
CA ALA A 62 -4.81 -0.41 2.91
C ALA A 62 -4.16 -1.74 2.49
N ALA A 63 -3.41 -1.74 1.40
CA ALA A 63 -2.71 -2.92 0.88
C ALA A 63 -1.64 -3.42 1.84
N MET A 64 -0.88 -2.53 2.49
CA MET A 64 0.11 -2.93 3.49
C MET A 64 -0.53 -3.56 4.73
N ILE A 65 -1.64 -2.99 5.22
CA ILE A 65 -2.39 -3.56 6.35
C ILE A 65 -2.97 -4.93 5.95
N ALA A 66 -3.60 -5.01 4.77
CA ALA A 66 -4.16 -6.25 4.25
C ALA A 66 -3.07 -7.32 4.07
N PHE A 67 -1.92 -6.96 3.51
CA PHE A 67 -0.78 -7.87 3.34
C PHE A 67 -0.31 -8.42 4.67
N ASN A 68 -0.17 -7.55 5.68
CA ASN A 68 0.28 -7.93 7.01
C ASN A 68 -0.65 -8.95 7.69
N ILE A 69 -1.96 -8.77 7.52
CA ILE A 69 -2.98 -9.67 8.08
C ILE A 69 -3.06 -10.97 7.27
N LEU A 70 -3.12 -10.86 5.94
CA LEU A 70 -3.32 -12.01 5.04
C LEU A 70 -2.14 -12.96 5.06
N ILE A 71 -0.89 -12.47 5.11
CA ILE A 71 0.29 -13.36 5.16
C ILE A 71 0.32 -14.17 6.45
N LEU A 72 -0.11 -13.58 7.56
CA LEU A 72 -0.23 -14.29 8.82
C LEU A 72 -1.35 -15.33 8.75
N ILE A 73 -2.54 -14.96 8.29
CA ILE A 73 -3.66 -15.89 8.13
C ILE A 73 -3.23 -17.05 7.23
N ASN A 74 -2.58 -16.77 6.10
CA ASN A 74 -2.10 -17.77 5.16
C ASN A 74 -1.12 -18.77 5.83
N SER A 75 -0.28 -18.29 6.76
CA SER A 75 0.67 -19.15 7.48
C SER A 75 0.00 -20.17 8.44
N VAL A 76 -1.28 -19.98 8.80
CA VAL A 76 -2.02 -20.85 9.72
C VAL A 76 -3.27 -21.50 9.11
N ILE A 77 -3.79 -20.98 7.99
CA ILE A 77 -5.11 -21.37 7.47
C ILE A 77 -5.15 -22.77 6.84
N HIS A 78 -3.99 -23.37 6.56
CA HIS A 78 -3.89 -24.78 6.16
C HIS A 78 -4.54 -25.74 7.18
N LEU A 79 -4.77 -25.28 8.42
CA LEU A 79 -5.46 -26.04 9.48
C LEU A 79 -7.00 -26.01 9.40
N VAL A 80 -7.59 -25.17 8.54
CA VAL A 80 -9.03 -24.85 8.57
C VAL A 80 -9.80 -25.54 7.42
N GLY A 81 -9.22 -25.64 6.22
CA GLY A 81 -9.87 -26.26 5.06
C GLY A 81 -9.32 -25.78 3.71
N LEU A 82 -9.63 -26.52 2.64
CA LEU A 82 -9.13 -26.24 1.30
C LEU A 82 -9.72 -24.93 0.72
N TRP A 83 -11.03 -24.70 0.88
CA TRP A 83 -11.72 -23.57 0.27
C TRP A 83 -11.31 -22.23 0.87
N GLU A 84 -11.17 -22.18 2.19
CA GLU A 84 -10.73 -21.01 2.94
C GLU A 84 -9.31 -20.62 2.53
N ASN A 85 -8.44 -21.62 2.35
CA ASN A 85 -7.07 -21.42 1.90
C ASN A 85 -7.02 -20.85 0.46
N ILE A 86 -7.81 -21.40 -0.46
CA ILE A 86 -7.93 -20.90 -1.84
C ILE A 86 -8.34 -19.41 -1.85
N VAL A 87 -9.32 -19.04 -1.03
CA VAL A 87 -9.83 -17.67 -0.96
C VAL A 87 -8.76 -16.72 -0.40
N VAL A 88 -8.07 -17.10 0.68
CA VAL A 88 -6.99 -16.29 1.26
C VAL A 88 -5.80 -16.15 0.32
N ALA A 89 -5.39 -17.23 -0.34
CA ALA A 89 -4.31 -17.21 -1.32
C ALA A 89 -4.61 -16.27 -2.50
N CYS A 90 -5.85 -16.29 -3.02
CA CYS A 90 -6.30 -15.36 -4.06
C CYS A 90 -6.24 -13.90 -3.59
N MET A 91 -6.74 -13.60 -2.38
CA MET A 91 -6.66 -12.25 -1.81
C MET A 91 -5.20 -11.79 -1.64
N LEU A 92 -4.34 -12.68 -1.14
CA LEU A 92 -2.93 -12.41 -0.95
C LEU A 92 -2.22 -12.13 -2.29
N ALA A 93 -2.51 -12.91 -3.33
CA ALA A 93 -1.96 -12.69 -4.67
C ALA A 93 -2.34 -11.32 -5.24
N ILE A 94 -3.60 -10.90 -5.10
CA ILE A 94 -4.07 -9.57 -5.52
C ILE A 94 -3.28 -8.47 -4.80
N VAL A 95 -3.10 -8.61 -3.49
CA VAL A 95 -2.35 -7.63 -2.68
C VAL A 95 -0.88 -7.59 -3.08
N ILE A 96 -0.23 -8.73 -3.28
CA ILE A 96 1.18 -8.81 -3.71
C ILE A 96 1.37 -8.14 -5.07
N ILE A 97 0.44 -8.33 -6.01
CA ILE A 97 0.46 -7.68 -7.33
C ILE A 97 0.29 -6.16 -7.18
N TYR A 98 -0.61 -5.74 -6.30
CA TYR A 98 -0.95 -4.32 -6.17
C TYR A 98 0.12 -3.49 -5.43
N LEU A 99 0.80 -4.07 -4.45
CA LEU A 99 1.83 -3.39 -3.66
C LEU A 99 2.89 -2.67 -4.51
N PRO A 100 3.61 -3.31 -5.44
CA PRO A 100 4.62 -2.64 -6.26
C PRO A 100 4.04 -1.52 -7.10
N ILE A 101 2.84 -1.72 -7.68
CA ILE A 101 2.14 -0.70 -8.46
C ILE A 101 1.91 0.53 -7.59
N SER A 102 1.29 0.35 -6.42
CA SER A 102 0.94 1.45 -5.54
C SER A 102 2.16 2.11 -4.90
N THR A 103 3.24 1.37 -4.65
CA THR A 103 4.51 1.92 -4.18
C THR A 103 5.16 2.80 -5.25
N TRP A 104 5.11 2.39 -6.52
CA TRP A 104 5.65 3.18 -7.63
C TRP A 104 4.94 4.54 -7.76
N PHE A 105 3.60 4.53 -7.69
CA PHE A 105 2.81 5.77 -7.65
C PHE A 105 3.00 6.60 -6.38
N HIS A 106 3.34 5.97 -5.25
CA HIS A 106 3.62 6.71 -4.01
C HIS A 106 4.89 7.57 -4.10
N PHE A 107 5.87 7.12 -4.89
CA PHE A 107 7.10 7.87 -5.16
C PHE A 107 6.94 8.88 -6.30
N ASP A 108 5.72 9.08 -6.81
CA ASP A 108 5.38 10.03 -7.88
C ASP A 108 6.22 9.80 -9.17
N CYS A 109 6.65 8.55 -9.40
CA CYS A 109 7.50 8.17 -10.53
C CYS A 109 6.76 8.11 -11.89
N CYS A 110 5.44 8.30 -11.92
CA CYS A 110 4.59 8.20 -13.12
C CYS A 110 3.80 9.48 -13.42
N THR A 111 4.21 10.62 -12.85
CA THR A 111 3.50 11.89 -13.04
C THR A 111 4.48 13.02 -13.26
N ASP A 112 4.17 13.91 -14.20
CA ASP A 112 4.91 15.16 -14.41
C ASP A 112 4.66 16.19 -13.28
N PHE A 113 3.80 15.86 -12.32
CA PHE A 113 3.45 16.70 -11.19
C PHE A 113 3.92 16.11 -9.87
N LEU A 114 4.60 16.92 -9.08
CA LEU A 114 4.93 16.61 -7.70
C LEU A 114 3.89 17.24 -6.78
N PHE A 115 3.15 16.42 -6.05
CA PHE A 115 2.15 16.90 -5.11
C PHE A 115 2.64 16.84 -3.67
N SER A 116 2.18 17.78 -2.85
CA SER A 116 2.49 17.79 -1.42
C SER A 116 1.36 18.37 -0.58
N HIS A 117 1.31 17.97 0.68
CA HIS A 117 0.36 18.51 1.65
C HIS A 117 0.69 19.96 2.02
N LEU A 118 -0.32 20.74 2.39
CA LEU A 118 -0.10 22.01 3.06
C LEU A 118 0.56 21.80 4.44
N LYS A 119 1.45 22.71 4.84
CA LYS A 119 2.09 22.68 6.18
C LYS A 119 1.07 22.78 7.33
N SER A 120 -0.11 23.33 7.05
CA SER A 120 -1.22 23.43 8.01
C SER A 120 -1.96 22.11 8.21
N THR A 121 -1.91 21.19 7.24
CA THR A 121 -2.55 19.88 7.34
C THR A 121 -1.87 19.07 8.45
N LYS A 122 -2.65 18.67 9.46
CA LYS A 122 -2.17 17.90 10.61
C LYS A 122 -3.19 16.85 11.00
N LEU A 123 -2.72 15.79 11.66
CA LEU A 123 -3.58 14.83 12.32
C LEU A 123 -4.13 15.42 13.62
N SER A 124 -5.42 15.21 13.86
CA SER A 124 -6.02 15.49 15.16
C SER A 124 -5.49 14.53 16.24
N LYS A 125 -5.62 14.90 17.52
CA LYS A 125 -5.25 14.02 18.64
C LYS A 125 -5.95 12.66 18.58
N LYS A 126 -7.22 12.62 18.17
CA LYS A 126 -8.00 11.38 18.01
C LYS A 126 -7.43 10.49 16.91
N GLN A 127 -7.01 11.07 15.79
CA GLN A 127 -6.40 10.33 14.68
C GLN A 127 -5.02 9.79 15.04
N TRP A 128 -4.21 10.56 15.78
CA TRP A 128 -2.95 10.07 16.33
C TRP A 128 -3.15 8.87 17.25
N LEU A 129 -4.11 8.97 18.17
CA LEU A 129 -4.48 7.87 19.07
C LEU A 129 -4.96 6.64 18.30
N LEU A 130 -5.78 6.84 17.26
CA LEU A 130 -6.27 5.74 16.42
C LEU A 130 -5.12 5.07 15.66
N LEU A 131 -4.24 5.85 15.02
CA LEU A 131 -3.11 5.34 14.26
C LEU A 131 -2.19 4.49 15.14
N PHE A 132 -1.69 5.06 16.24
CA PHE A 132 -0.79 4.34 17.13
C PHE A 132 -1.49 3.22 17.90
N GLY A 133 -2.73 3.44 18.34
CA GLY A 133 -3.52 2.43 19.03
C GLY A 133 -3.74 1.20 18.15
N PHE A 134 -4.13 1.39 16.90
CA PHE A 134 -4.31 0.31 15.93
C PHE A 134 -3.02 -0.50 15.72
N HIS A 135 -1.90 0.17 15.41
CA HIS A 135 -0.64 -0.53 15.18
C HIS A 135 -0.06 -1.17 16.46
N THR A 136 -0.32 -0.60 17.63
CA THR A 136 0.06 -1.19 18.93
C THR A 136 -0.74 -2.46 19.21
N VAL A 137 -2.05 -2.44 18.96
CA VAL A 137 -2.90 -3.63 19.08
C VAL A 137 -2.45 -4.72 18.12
N LEU A 138 -2.16 -4.39 16.86
CA LEU A 138 -1.60 -5.35 15.90
C LEU A 138 -0.26 -5.92 16.38
N ALA A 139 0.66 -5.07 16.85
CA ALA A 139 1.95 -5.52 17.36
C ALA A 139 1.80 -6.46 18.57
N ALA A 140 0.86 -6.16 19.47
CA ALA A 140 0.56 -7.00 20.62
C ALA A 140 -0.06 -8.35 20.21
N LEU A 141 -0.99 -8.35 19.25
CA LEU A 141 -1.56 -9.57 18.68
C LEU A 141 -0.46 -10.44 18.05
N TYR A 142 0.43 -9.85 17.26
CA TYR A 142 1.57 -10.56 16.70
C TYR A 142 2.56 -11.05 17.76
N ALA A 143 2.76 -10.29 18.85
CA ALA A 143 3.58 -10.72 19.97
C ALA A 143 2.97 -11.91 20.72
N ILE A 144 1.65 -11.94 20.90
CA ILE A 144 0.94 -13.08 21.52
C ILE A 144 1.14 -14.35 20.70
N LEU A 145 1.25 -14.25 19.38
CA LEU A 145 1.53 -15.43 18.54
C LEU A 145 2.86 -16.07 18.89
N PHE A 146 3.88 -15.32 19.36
CA PHE A 146 5.13 -15.93 19.84
C PHE A 146 4.96 -16.86 21.05
N LEU A 147 3.84 -16.78 21.76
CA LEU A 147 3.51 -17.68 22.87
C LEU A 147 2.91 -19.01 22.40
N PHE A 148 2.51 -19.12 21.13
CA PHE A 148 1.93 -20.35 20.59
C PHE A 148 3.01 -21.41 20.37
N ASP A 149 2.76 -22.61 20.90
CA ASP A 149 3.63 -23.78 20.75
C ASP A 149 3.58 -24.29 19.31
N GLU A 150 4.66 -24.02 18.58
CA GLU A 150 4.80 -24.36 17.17
C GLU A 150 4.99 -25.86 16.95
N SER A 151 5.32 -26.65 18.00
CA SER A 151 5.46 -28.10 17.88
C SER A 151 4.17 -28.79 17.41
N CYS A 152 3.01 -28.16 17.63
CA CYS A 152 1.72 -28.61 17.12
C CYS A 152 1.61 -28.59 15.59
N LEU A 153 2.49 -27.88 14.88
CA LEU A 153 2.52 -27.84 13.41
C LEU A 153 3.14 -29.11 12.79
N GLY A 154 3.81 -29.95 13.60
CA GLY A 154 4.28 -31.28 13.23
C GLY A 154 5.47 -31.34 12.25
N ASN A 155 5.56 -30.41 11.30
CA ASN A 155 6.62 -30.34 10.30
C ASN A 155 7.55 -29.15 10.56
N LYS A 156 8.87 -29.43 10.60
CA LYS A 156 9.93 -28.45 10.90
C LYS A 156 9.96 -27.27 9.94
N GLU A 157 9.62 -27.47 8.67
CA GLU A 157 9.61 -26.39 7.68
C GLU A 157 8.47 -25.39 7.93
N PHE A 158 7.30 -25.90 8.32
CA PHE A 158 6.17 -25.06 8.71
C PHE A 158 6.48 -24.23 9.95
N VAL A 159 7.15 -24.84 10.94
CA VAL A 159 7.63 -24.13 12.13
C VAL A 159 8.56 -22.98 11.74
N LEU A 160 9.58 -23.25 10.92
CA LEU A 160 10.51 -22.23 10.45
C LEU A 160 9.83 -21.10 9.66
N ASN A 161 8.92 -21.45 8.74
CA ASN A 161 8.18 -20.47 7.97
C ASN A 161 7.29 -19.61 8.87
N PHE A 162 6.58 -20.22 9.82
CA PHE A 162 5.72 -19.51 10.74
C PHE A 162 6.51 -18.53 11.64
N GLN A 163 7.67 -18.95 12.16
CA GLN A 163 8.58 -18.05 12.88
C GLN A 163 9.00 -16.86 12.02
N PHE A 164 9.43 -17.11 10.78
CA PHE A 164 9.82 -16.08 9.85
C PHE A 164 8.68 -15.07 9.59
N ILE A 165 7.48 -15.57 9.30
CA ILE A 165 6.30 -14.74 9.05
C ILE A 165 5.97 -13.86 10.26
N ARG A 166 6.05 -14.37 11.50
CA ARG A 166 5.79 -13.55 12.70
C ARG A 166 6.72 -12.34 12.81
N TYR A 167 8.03 -12.54 12.59
CA TYR A 167 8.99 -11.44 12.56
C TYR A 167 8.72 -10.47 11.40
N PHE A 168 8.40 -11.02 10.23
CA PHE A 168 8.12 -10.23 9.04
C PHE A 168 6.85 -9.36 9.19
N CYS A 169 5.80 -9.89 9.82
CA CYS A 169 4.58 -9.13 10.14
C CYS A 169 4.84 -7.94 11.06
N GLN A 170 5.73 -8.09 12.06
CA GLN A 170 6.12 -6.96 12.91
C GLN A 170 6.83 -5.87 12.11
N LEU A 171 7.73 -6.25 11.21
CA LEU A 171 8.42 -5.30 10.33
C LEU A 171 7.42 -4.58 9.41
N ILE A 172 6.50 -5.32 8.77
CA ILE A 172 5.47 -4.73 7.92
C ILE A 172 4.58 -3.78 8.73
N ASN A 173 4.22 -4.14 9.96
CA ASN A 173 3.40 -3.30 10.83
C ASN A 173 4.08 -1.94 11.07
N ILE A 174 5.38 -1.94 11.39
CA ILE A 174 6.16 -0.71 11.57
C ILE A 174 6.22 0.09 10.27
N MET A 175 6.51 -0.57 9.14
CA MET A 175 6.58 0.07 7.82
C MET A 175 5.23 0.62 7.35
N SER A 176 4.12 0.07 7.83
CA SER A 176 2.77 0.54 7.48
C SER A 176 2.36 1.82 8.21
N ILE A 177 3.00 2.16 9.35
CA ILE A 177 2.72 3.39 10.10
C ILE A 177 2.90 4.65 9.23
N PRO A 178 4.06 4.88 8.56
CA PRO A 178 4.23 6.05 7.72
C PRO A 178 3.24 6.09 6.54
N MET A 179 2.86 4.95 5.96
CA MET A 179 1.87 4.92 4.87
C MET A 179 0.46 5.27 5.36
N SER A 180 0.04 4.69 6.50
CA SER A 180 -1.21 5.03 7.18
C SER A 180 -1.24 6.50 7.58
N TYR A 181 -0.12 7.06 8.07
CA TYR A 181 0.01 8.47 8.37
C TYR A 181 -0.26 9.34 7.13
N GLN A 182 0.38 9.04 5.99
CA GLN A 182 0.18 9.77 4.75
C GLN A 182 -1.28 9.70 4.28
N ALA A 183 -1.91 8.53 4.36
CA ALA A 183 -3.33 8.36 4.04
C ALA A 183 -4.24 9.22 4.92
N ILE A 184 -4.01 9.27 6.23
CA ILE A 184 -4.82 10.11 7.14
C ILE A 184 -4.55 11.61 6.89
N LEU A 185 -3.30 11.98 6.61
CA LEU A 185 -2.93 13.36 6.29
C LEU A 185 -3.65 13.84 5.02
N LEU A 186 -3.72 12.97 4.02
CA LEU A 186 -4.46 13.19 2.79
C LEU A 186 -5.97 13.30 3.01
N TRP A 187 -6.52 12.50 3.94
CA TRP A 187 -7.92 12.58 4.34
C TRP A 187 -8.28 13.94 4.90
N ASN A 188 -7.38 14.51 5.69
CA ASN A 188 -7.52 15.84 6.27
C ASN A 188 -7.14 16.97 5.29
N SER A 189 -6.68 16.67 4.08
CA SER A 189 -6.28 17.68 3.12
C SER A 189 -7.47 18.16 2.30
N ASP A 190 -7.82 19.43 2.47
CA ASP A 190 -8.78 20.13 1.61
C ASP A 190 -8.09 20.75 0.39
N LYS A 191 -6.77 20.96 0.49
CA LYS A 191 -5.93 21.45 -0.60
C LYS A 191 -4.62 20.68 -0.70
N LEU A 192 -4.09 20.58 -1.92
CA LEU A 192 -2.78 20.02 -2.22
C LEU A 192 -1.96 21.05 -2.99
N LYS A 193 -0.67 21.13 -2.71
CA LYS A 193 0.29 21.84 -3.56
C LYS A 193 0.66 20.94 -4.72
N PHE A 194 0.84 21.52 -5.89
CA PHE A 194 1.45 20.83 -7.02
C PHE A 194 2.58 21.68 -7.59
N LYS A 195 3.58 21.01 -8.17
CA LYS A 195 4.66 21.60 -8.97
C LYS A 195 4.88 20.70 -10.18
N GLU A 196 4.90 21.28 -11.37
CA GLU A 196 5.25 20.55 -12.60
C GLU A 196 6.77 20.36 -12.72
N TRP A 197 7.20 19.21 -13.24
CA TRP A 197 8.61 18.85 -13.42
C TRP A 197 9.27 19.61 -14.59
N TYR A 198 8.50 20.07 -15.61
CA TYR A 198 9.00 20.70 -16.86
C TYR A 198 7.99 21.70 -17.49
N PRO A 199 8.40 22.77 -18.24
CA PRO A 199 9.75 23.04 -18.78
C PRO A 199 10.37 24.44 -18.46
N THR A 200 11.70 24.41 -18.24
CA THR A 200 12.81 25.38 -18.48
C THR A 200 12.70 26.90 -18.27
N THR A 201 11.53 27.54 -18.21
CA THR A 201 11.44 29.01 -18.11
C THR A 201 10.43 29.53 -17.09
N MET A 202 9.51 28.69 -16.60
CA MET A 202 8.58 29.04 -15.53
C MET A 202 8.23 27.78 -14.74
N GLU A 203 8.45 27.80 -13.42
CA GLU A 203 7.92 26.77 -12.54
C GLU A 203 6.41 26.94 -12.41
N TRP A 204 5.62 26.10 -13.07
CA TRP A 204 4.19 26.08 -12.82
C TRP A 204 3.93 25.35 -11.50
N ALA A 205 3.58 26.13 -10.48
CA ALA A 205 3.19 25.65 -9.18
C ALA A 205 1.88 26.30 -8.78
N GLY A 206 1.08 25.57 -8.01
CA GLY A 206 -0.21 26.07 -7.56
C GLY A 206 -0.82 25.21 -6.48
N LEU A 207 -2.09 25.51 -6.20
CA LEU A 207 -2.91 24.73 -5.30
C LEU A 207 -4.02 24.03 -6.09
N MET A 208 -4.30 22.81 -5.66
CA MET A 208 -5.53 22.12 -5.98
C MET A 208 -6.42 22.09 -4.75
N LYS A 209 -7.72 22.19 -4.96
CA LYS A 209 -8.73 22.11 -3.92
C LYS A 209 -9.59 20.87 -4.12
N ARG A 210 -9.97 20.24 -3.02
CA ARG A 210 -10.91 19.12 -2.99
C ARG A 210 -12.34 19.65 -2.98
N ASN A 211 -13.13 19.21 -3.94
CA ASN A 211 -14.55 19.48 -4.00
C ASN A 211 -15.34 18.58 -3.02
N PRO A 212 -16.57 18.97 -2.64
CA PRO A 212 -17.42 18.15 -1.77
C PRO A 212 -17.74 16.76 -2.33
N ASP A 213 -17.71 16.60 -3.66
CA ASP A 213 -17.89 15.33 -4.37
C ASP A 213 -16.60 14.46 -4.41
N GLY A 214 -15.50 14.97 -3.85
CA GLY A 214 -14.20 14.29 -3.81
C GLY A 214 -13.33 14.48 -5.06
N THR A 215 -13.79 15.27 -6.04
CA THR A 215 -12.97 15.65 -7.21
C THR A 215 -11.93 16.71 -6.84
N TRP A 216 -10.86 16.82 -7.63
CA TRP A 216 -9.80 17.79 -7.42
C TRP A 216 -9.74 18.77 -8.59
N GLU A 217 -9.77 20.06 -8.28
CA GLU A 217 -9.70 21.13 -9.27
C GLU A 217 -8.60 22.12 -8.91
N ILE A 218 -8.16 22.91 -9.89
CA ILE A 218 -7.20 23.99 -9.66
C ILE A 218 -7.88 25.04 -8.80
N ASP A 219 -7.25 25.41 -7.69
CA ASP A 219 -7.73 26.49 -6.85
C ASP A 219 -7.40 27.83 -7.51
N GLN A 220 -8.41 28.47 -8.09
CA GLN A 220 -8.32 29.79 -8.72
C GLN A 220 -8.62 30.92 -7.71
N SER A 221 -8.76 30.62 -6.42
CA SER A 221 -9.08 31.65 -5.43
C SER A 221 -7.91 32.62 -5.25
N PRO A 222 -8.17 33.94 -5.30
CA PRO A 222 -7.12 34.97 -5.39
C PRO A 222 -6.25 35.07 -4.13
N GLU A 223 -6.67 34.52 -2.99
CA GLU A 223 -5.94 34.61 -1.72
C GLU A 223 -4.68 33.73 -1.68
N ASP A 224 -4.62 32.66 -2.48
CA ASP A 224 -3.49 31.71 -2.46
C ASP A 224 -2.43 31.95 -3.55
N HIS A 225 -2.68 32.87 -4.49
CA HIS A 225 -1.65 33.33 -5.44
C HIS A 225 -0.54 34.14 -4.77
N ASN A 226 -0.73 34.55 -3.51
CA ASN A 226 0.30 35.18 -2.67
C ASN A 226 1.19 34.18 -1.91
N VAL A 227 0.95 32.86 -2.01
CA VAL A 227 1.77 31.84 -1.32
C VAL A 227 3.07 31.52 -2.08
N LEU A 228 3.35 32.21 -3.20
CA LEU A 228 4.60 32.11 -3.96
C LEU A 228 5.60 33.25 -3.70
N ILE A 229 5.40 34.08 -2.67
CA ILE A 229 6.41 35.06 -2.25
C ILE A 229 6.66 34.90 -0.74
N VAL A 230 7.55 33.96 -0.38
CA VAL A 230 8.59 33.98 0.68
C VAL A 230 9.13 32.56 0.87
#